data_AF-A0A2V8YNV2-F1
#
_entry.id   AF-A0A2V8YNV2-F1
#
_cell.length_a   1.000
_cell.length_b   1.000
_cell.length_c   1.000
_cell.angle_alpha   90.00
_cell.angle_beta   90.00
_cell.angle_gamma   90.00
#
_symmetry.space_group_name_H-M   'P 1'
#
loop_
_entity.id
_entity.type
_entity.pdbx_description
1 polymer ?
#
loop_
_entity_poly.entity_id
_entity_poly.type
_entity_poly.pdbx_seq_one_letter_code
_entity_poly.pdbx_strand_id
1 'polypeptide(L)' 'MSKGISPTLLWQRLVKESAHQLGHVLGLRHCLDWRCVMASTHDVERLDLKGEEACLAAVSLQSPAPRAPSHL' A
#
# COMPACT_ATOMS: atom_id res chain seq x y z
N MET A 1 18.69 -11.54 13.55
CA MET A 1 19.66 -10.96 12.60
C MET A 1 19.08 -9.64 12.11
N SER A 2 19.48 -8.51 12.69
CA SER A 2 19.05 -7.19 12.22
C SER A 2 19.71 -6.92 10.88
N LYS A 3 18.95 -6.97 9.78
CA LYS A 3 19.40 -6.43 8.50
C LYS A 3 19.67 -4.94 8.74
N GLY A 4 20.93 -4.52 8.60
CA GLY A 4 21.32 -3.12 8.76
C GLY A 4 20.55 -2.21 7.80
N ILE A 5 20.49 -0.92 8.15
CA ILE A 5 19.85 0.10 7.30
C ILE A 5 20.63 0.21 5.98
N SER A 6 19.99 -0.16 4.86
CA SER A 6 20.54 -0.04 3.50
C SER A 6 19.80 1.06 2.74
N PRO A 7 20.48 2.04 2.13
CA PRO A 7 19.84 3.10 1.34
C PRO A 7 18.93 2.57 0.23
N THR A 8 19.33 1.48 -0.44
CA THR A 8 18.52 0.84 -1.49
C THR A 8 17.22 0.28 -0.93
N LEU A 9 17.29 -0.37 0.24
CA LEU A 9 16.11 -0.96 0.87
C LEU A 9 15.17 0.13 1.40
N LEU A 10 15.72 1.23 1.93
CA LEU A 10 14.93 2.40 2.32
C LEU A 10 14.20 3.01 1.11
N TRP A 11 14.88 3.15 -0.02
CA TRP A 11 14.26 3.66 -1.24
C TRP A 11 13.10 2.76 -1.71
N GLN A 12 13.30 1.45 -1.74
CA GLN A 12 12.25 0.49 -2.09
C GLN A 12 11.03 0.59 -1.16
N ARG A 13 11.27 0.68 0.15
CA ARG A 13 10.19 0.87 1.14
C ARG A 13 9.45 2.18 0.93
N LEU A 14 10.19 3.27 0.68
CA LEU A 14 9.61 4.58 0.43
C LEU A 14 8.71 4.57 -0.79
N VAL A 15 9.16 3.97 -1.90
CA VAL A 15 8.37 3.86 -3.13
C VAL A 15 7.08 3.07 -2.88
N LYS A 16 7.16 1.89 -2.25
CA LYS A 16 6.01 1.04 -1.96
C LYS A 16 4.97 1.74 -1.09
N GLU A 17 5.40 2.38 0.00
CA GLU A 17 4.47 3.05 0.91
C GLU A 17 3.95 4.38 0.33
N SER A 18 4.76 5.10 -0.45
CA SER A 18 4.27 6.28 -1.17
C SER A 18 3.18 5.90 -2.17
N ALA A 19 3.39 4.85 -2.96
CA ALA A 19 2.40 4.33 -3.90
C ALA A 19 1.13 3.83 -3.18
N HIS A 20 1.27 3.15 -2.05
CA HIS A 20 0.15 2.72 -1.20
C HIS A 20 -0.69 3.91 -0.71
N GLN A 21 -0.05 4.93 -0.15
CA GLN A 21 -0.76 6.12 0.36
C GLN A 21 -1.37 6.96 -0.77
N LEU A 22 -0.69 7.08 -1.92
CA LEU A 22 -1.27 7.69 -3.12
C LEU A 22 -2.50 6.90 -3.60
N GLY A 23 -2.47 5.57 -3.53
CA GLY A 23 -3.65 4.74 -3.78
C GLY A 23 -4.83 5.13 -2.90
N HIS A 24 -4.61 5.36 -1.60
CA HIS A 24 -5.67 5.88 -0.72
C HIS A 24 -6.18 7.27 -1.13
N VAL A 25 -5.30 8.19 -1.54
CA VAL A 25 -5.70 9.51 -2.10
C VAL A 25 -6.59 9.35 -3.34
N LEU A 26 -6.32 8.32 -4.15
CA LEU A 26 -7.09 7.98 -5.34
C LEU A 26 -8.34 7.12 -5.04
N GLY A 27 -8.64 6.84 -3.77
CA GLY A 27 -9.84 6.11 -3.35
C GLY A 27 -9.68 4.59 -3.29
N LEU A 28 -8.48 4.05 -3.49
CA LEU A 28 -8.22 2.63 -3.35
C LEU A 28 -8.25 2.20 -1.87
N ARG A 29 -8.81 1.02 -1.62
CA ARG A 29 -8.83 0.37 -0.30
C ARG A 29 -7.77 -0.72 -0.23
N HIS A 30 -7.53 -1.20 0.99
CA HIS A 30 -6.62 -2.32 1.20
C HIS A 30 -6.99 -3.53 0.33
N CYS A 31 -5.97 -4.14 -0.26
CA CYS A 31 -6.10 -5.38 -1.02
C CYS A 31 -5.71 -6.58 -0.15
N LEU A 32 -6.39 -7.71 -0.36
CA LEU A 32 -6.06 -8.97 0.32
C LEU A 32 -4.88 -9.72 -0.33
N ASP A 33 -4.51 -9.40 -1.58
CA ASP A 33 -3.31 -9.96 -2.21
C ASP A 33 -2.07 -9.27 -1.63
N TRP A 34 -1.25 -10.01 -0.87
CA TRP A 34 -0.04 -9.51 -0.22
C TRP A 34 1.04 -9.02 -1.18
N ARG A 35 0.96 -9.40 -2.47
CA ARG A 35 1.86 -8.91 -3.52
C ARG A 35 1.41 -7.57 -4.10
N CYS A 36 0.20 -7.13 -3.80
CA CYS A 36 -0.31 -5.84 -4.25
C CYS A 36 0.27 -4.70 -3.40
N VAL A 37 0.61 -3.58 -4.03
CA VAL A 37 1.05 -2.37 -3.33
C VAL A 37 -0.03 -1.81 -2.37
N MET A 38 -1.31 -2.15 -2.59
CA MET A 38 -2.40 -1.82 -1.68
C MET A 38 -2.57 -2.82 -0.52
N ALA A 39 -1.71 -3.82 -0.36
CA ALA A 39 -1.77 -4.71 0.81
C ALA A 39 -1.41 -3.97 2.11
N SER A 40 -2.22 -4.17 3.16
CA SER A 40 -1.92 -3.66 4.50
C SER A 40 -0.67 -4.34 5.04
N THR A 41 0.24 -3.56 5.61
CA THR A 41 1.54 -4.03 6.10
C THR A 41 1.84 -3.39 7.45
N HIS A 42 2.25 -4.21 8.43
CA HIS A 42 2.40 -3.80 9.84
C HIS A 42 3.83 -4.00 10.36
N ASP A 43 4.71 -4.53 9.53
CA ASP A 43 6.09 -4.86 9.86
C ASP A 43 6.97 -4.72 8.63
N VAL A 44 8.26 -4.54 8.89
CA VAL A 44 9.25 -4.17 7.86
C VAL A 44 9.59 -5.36 6.98
N GLU A 45 9.59 -6.56 7.55
CA GLU A 45 9.85 -7.81 6.86
C GLU A 45 8.77 -8.09 5.79
N ARG A 46 7.50 -7.84 6.13
CA ARG A 46 6.39 -7.96 5.20
C ARG A 46 6.39 -6.85 4.16
N LEU A 47 6.83 -5.64 4.51
CA LEU A 47 7.04 -4.55 3.54
C LEU A 47 8.12 -4.90 2.51
N ASP A 48 9.19 -5.54 2.95
CA ASP A 48 10.27 -6.00 2.07
C ASP A 48 9.75 -7.04 1.06
N LEU A 49 8.80 -7.90 1.47
CA LEU A 49 8.17 -8.92 0.62
C LEU A 49 7.00 -8.43 -0.25
N LYS A 50 6.37 -7.31 0.12
CA LYS A 50 5.26 -6.69 -0.62
C LYS A 50 5.70 -6.32 -2.04
N GLY A 51 4.84 -6.54 -3.04
CA GLY A 51 5.13 -6.13 -4.41
C GLY A 51 4.97 -4.61 -4.61
N GLU A 52 5.53 -4.11 -5.71
CA GLU A 52 5.56 -2.68 -6.04
C GLU A 52 4.33 -2.23 -6.84
N GLU A 53 3.62 -3.17 -7.45
CA GLU A 53 2.51 -2.92 -8.39
C GLU A 53 1.13 -3.09 -7.75
N ALA A 54 0.16 -2.30 -8.23
CA ALA A 54 -1.24 -2.51 -7.92
C ALA A 54 -1.81 -3.65 -8.78
N CYS A 55 -2.54 -4.59 -8.18
CA CYS A 55 -3.20 -5.65 -8.94
C CYS A 55 -4.48 -5.13 -9.62
N LEU A 56 -4.95 -5.86 -10.66
CA LEU A 56 -6.17 -5.51 -11.38
C LEU A 56 -7.39 -5.37 -10.48
N ALA A 57 -7.51 -6.21 -9.44
CA ALA A 57 -8.63 -6.15 -8.50
C ALA A 57 -8.67 -4.83 -7.70
N ALA A 58 -7.50 -4.29 -7.35
CA ALA A 58 -7.41 -3.02 -6.63
C ALA A 58 -7.89 -1.86 -7.52
N VAL A 59 -7.53 -1.84 -8.79
CA VAL A 59 -7.85 -0.73 -9.71
C VAL A 59 -9.21 -0.86 -10.41
N SER A 60 -9.80 -2.06 -10.44
CA SER A 60 -11.10 -2.32 -11.08
C SER A 60 -12.28 -1.87 -10.22
N LEU A 61 -12.10 -1.71 -8.91
CA LEU A 61 -13.15 -1.29 -7.97
C LEU A 61 -13.05 0.20 -7.64
N GLN A 62 -13.10 1.07 -8.65
CA GLN A 62 -13.27 2.51 -8.47
C GLN A 62 -14.76 2.85 -8.26
N SER A 63 -15.39 2.28 -7.24
CA SER A 63 -16.65 2.85 -6.75
C SER A 63 -16.29 4.01 -5.82
N PRO A 64 -16.82 5.23 -6.03
CA PRO A 64 -16.63 6.30 -5.07
C PRO A 64 -17.14 5.81 -3.72
N ALA A 65 -16.27 5.77 -2.70
CA ALA A 65 -16.71 5.48 -1.35
C ALA A 65 -17.80 6.51 -0.99
N PRO A 66 -18.96 6.11 -0.45
CA PRO A 66 -19.89 7.08 0.10
C PRO A 66 -19.13 7.88 1.15
N ARG A 67 -19.08 9.21 0.98
CA ARG A 67 -18.58 10.09 2.03
C ARG A 67 -19.46 9.82 3.24
N ALA A 68 -18.91 9.20 4.29
CA ALA A 68 -19.61 9.16 5.56
C ALA A 68 -19.95 10.62 5.94
N PRO A 69 -21.19 10.92 6.36
CA PRO A 69 -21.51 12.27 6.78
C PRO A 69 -20.56 12.64 7.91
N SER A 70 -19.83 13.73 7.74
CA SER A 70 -19.11 14.37 8.83
C SER A 70 -20.13 14.64 9.93
N HIS A 71 -20.06 13.86 11.01
CA HIS A 71 -20.92 14.01 12.17
C HIS A 71 -20.85 15.47 12.63
N LEU A 72 -21.97 16.18 12.46
CA LEU A 72 -22.32 17.37 13.21
C LEU A 72 -22.96 16.93 14.53
#